data_AF-A0AAD3D2H5-F1
#
_entry.id   AF-A0AAD3D2H5-F1
#
_cell.length_a   1.000
_cell.length_b   1.000
_cell.length_c   1.000
_cell.angle_alpha   90.00
_cell.angle_beta   90.00
_cell.angle_gamma   90.00
#
_symmetry.space_group_name_H-M   'P 1'
#
loop_
_entity.id
_entity.type
_entity.pdbx_description
1 polymer ?
#
loop_
_entity_poly.entity_id
_entity_poly.type
_entity_poly.pdbx_seq_one_letter_code
_entity_poly.pdbx_strand_id
1 'polypeptide(L)'
;MSHRDQNNYATDLLQHLKQQFSQTSFEHPKKSSLGERVAELDKDPEINFDGDREMVDSNPSKDRPFKKYDGVVFVTKLLRDGPQDLKDVMTMLCYLQHAYNDKMNYDIVIFTTIPWKEENIKRVQDIVGPETKLTIAVEGPSLEEQLAAMTKEERDFLYDRCHFKNETHREPLTWDHYCEEKGEGANLNSLGYSWQAEFRAYHIWNHSALKPYKYMFWIDTDSRLAITWDKDPFEMMIENDLIMLFAGYPCGKIQTQAVRRKISGAYGKDLCYSKKNEFGELYGGLCKPGDKNSFFRIRQVMGNHHITNLDVFRKPIHQAFLKNFTGDYRFSRMHDDQAAVTIVSIMEQILTDPTAKHTRIWHERSKNMTMKIHHHGIFDEIYTERGPRELGAYWKKYSETWEGMKERCPHPKDILDFKKPSVSDI
;
A
#
# COMPACT_ATOMS: atom_id res chain seq x y z
N MET A 1 15.93 29.49 -24.52
CA MET A 1 15.32 30.21 -23.39
C MET A 1 16.37 30.37 -22.32
N SER A 2 16.53 31.57 -21.76
CA SER A 2 17.51 31.80 -20.70
C SER A 2 17.00 31.19 -19.39
N HIS A 3 17.89 30.84 -18.45
CA HIS A 3 17.50 30.41 -17.10
C HIS A 3 16.59 31.42 -16.37
N ARG A 4 16.57 32.69 -16.82
CA ARG A 4 15.66 33.73 -16.33
C ARG A 4 14.22 33.53 -16.77
N ASP A 5 14.00 32.90 -17.92
CA ASP A 5 12.66 32.73 -18.51
C ASP A 5 11.91 31.54 -17.88
N GLN A 6 12.63 30.53 -17.37
CA GLN A 6 12.03 29.37 -16.69
C GLN A 6 11.51 29.71 -15.28
N ASN A 7 12.19 30.59 -14.54
CA ASN A 7 11.76 31.01 -13.20
C ASN A 7 10.52 31.92 -13.24
N ASN A 8 10.35 32.71 -14.30
CA ASN A 8 9.17 33.56 -14.47
C ASN A 8 7.93 32.72 -14.77
N TYR A 9 8.05 31.66 -15.58
CA TYR A 9 6.94 30.77 -15.90
C TYR A 9 6.39 30.02 -14.68
N ALA A 10 7.26 29.51 -13.81
CA ALA A 10 6.84 28.84 -12.58
C ALA A 10 6.15 29.80 -11.60
N THR A 11 6.59 31.06 -11.54
CA THR A 11 6.01 32.09 -10.67
C THR A 11 4.64 32.52 -11.19
N ASP A 12 4.50 32.72 -12.50
CA ASP A 12 3.24 33.09 -13.14
C ASP A 12 2.19 31.98 -13.04
N LEU A 13 2.59 30.70 -13.18
CA LEU A 13 1.69 29.56 -13.01
C LEU A 13 1.17 29.46 -11.57
N LEU A 14 2.04 29.68 -10.57
CA LEU A 14 1.66 29.66 -9.16
C LEU A 14 0.72 30.83 -8.79
N GLN A 15 0.90 31.99 -9.43
CA GLN A 15 0.06 33.17 -9.23
C GLN A 15 -1.31 32.99 -9.91
N HIS A 16 -1.35 32.37 -11.09
CA HIS A 16 -2.60 32.05 -11.80
C HIS A 16 -3.45 31.03 -11.02
N LEU A 17 -2.82 29.99 -10.45
CA LEU A 17 -3.51 29.02 -9.60
C LEU A 17 -4.08 29.68 -8.33
N LYS A 18 -3.32 30.55 -7.65
CA LYS A 18 -3.82 31.30 -6.49
C LYS A 18 -5.03 32.18 -6.83
N GLN A 19 -5.07 32.75 -8.03
CA GLN A 19 -6.17 33.60 -8.48
C GLN A 19 -7.44 32.79 -8.82
N GLN A 20 -7.29 31.57 -9.36
CA GLN A 20 -8.41 30.64 -9.54
C GLN A 20 -9.00 30.17 -8.21
N PHE A 21 -8.16 29.94 -7.19
CA PHE A 21 -8.64 29.53 -5.86
C PHE A 21 -9.20 30.69 -5.02
N SER A 22 -8.89 31.96 -5.34
CA SER A 22 -9.48 33.11 -4.62
C SER A 22 -10.84 33.56 -5.19
N GLN A 23 -11.22 33.10 -6.39
CA GLN A 23 -12.48 33.47 -7.05
C GLN A 23 -13.62 32.46 -6.84
N THR A 24 -13.37 31.36 -6.14
CA THR A 24 -14.42 30.41 -5.71
C THR A 24 -14.91 30.78 -4.31
N SER A 25 -15.76 31.82 -4.25
CA SER A 25 -16.59 32.07 -3.06
C SER A 25 -17.61 30.94 -2.92
N PHE A 26 -17.34 29.98 -2.04
CA PHE A 26 -18.36 29.04 -1.57
C PHE A 26 -19.37 29.82 -0.72
N GLU A 27 -20.49 30.23 -1.32
CA GLU A 27 -21.69 30.54 -0.56
C GLU A 27 -22.15 29.27 0.15
N HIS A 28 -22.12 29.29 1.49
CA HIS A 28 -22.69 28.23 2.30
C HIS A 28 -24.18 28.09 1.97
N PRO A 29 -24.66 26.90 1.54
CA PRO A 29 -26.09 26.69 1.41
C PRO A 29 -26.74 26.80 2.79
N LYS A 30 -27.77 27.64 2.86
CA LYS A 30 -28.65 27.79 4.02
C LYS A 30 -29.14 26.41 4.47
N LYS A 31 -29.02 26.13 5.77
CA LYS A 31 -29.55 24.94 6.45
C LYS A 31 -31.02 24.75 6.07
N SER A 32 -31.31 23.73 5.27
CA SER A 32 -32.65 23.19 5.13
C SER A 32 -32.85 22.05 6.13
N SER A 33 -34.07 21.98 6.67
CA SER A 33 -34.48 21.27 7.87
C SER A 33 -34.64 19.74 7.70
N LEU A 34 -33.60 19.05 7.22
CA LEU A 34 -33.56 17.59 7.15
C LEU A 34 -32.34 16.99 7.89
N GLY A 35 -31.90 17.67 8.95
CA GLY A 35 -30.64 17.40 9.67
C GLY A 35 -30.74 16.55 10.94
N GLU A 36 -31.83 15.82 11.19
CA GLU A 36 -32.02 15.10 12.47
C GLU A 36 -32.08 13.56 12.37
N ARG A 37 -31.66 12.94 11.27
CA ARG A 37 -31.67 11.46 11.16
C ARG A 37 -30.38 10.78 10.67
N VAL A 38 -29.25 11.48 10.63
CA VAL A 38 -27.97 10.89 10.20
C VAL A 38 -26.81 11.12 11.19
N ALA A 39 -27.07 11.74 12.36
CA ALA A 39 -26.04 12.05 13.35
C ALA A 39 -25.89 11.03 14.50
N GLU A 40 -26.49 9.84 14.39
CA GLU A 40 -26.49 8.82 15.48
C GLU A 40 -25.65 7.56 15.17
N LEU A 41 -24.86 7.52 14.10
CA LEU A 41 -24.13 6.31 13.68
C LEU A 41 -22.60 6.33 13.85
N ASP A 42 -22.02 7.34 14.49
CA ASP A 42 -20.55 7.43 14.72
C ASP A 42 -20.21 7.70 16.20
N LYS A 43 -20.78 6.92 17.12
CA LYS A 43 -20.29 6.83 18.51
C LYS A 43 -19.73 5.44 18.74
N ASP A 44 -18.41 5.34 18.83
CA ASP A 44 -17.72 4.13 19.29
C ASP A 44 -18.20 3.81 20.72
N PRO A 45 -18.68 2.58 21.00
CA PRO A 45 -18.94 2.18 22.37
C PRO A 45 -17.61 1.91 23.10
N GLU A 46 -17.46 2.47 24.29
CA GLU A 46 -16.47 2.03 25.28
C GLU A 46 -16.82 0.60 25.69
N ILE A 47 -15.98 -0.38 25.31
CA ILE A 47 -16.15 -1.77 25.70
C ILE A 47 -15.21 -2.07 26.87
N ASN A 48 -15.77 -2.26 28.06
CA ASN A 48 -15.10 -2.88 29.20
C ASN A 48 -15.15 -4.40 29.03
N PHE A 49 -13.98 -5.03 28.90
CA PHE A 49 -13.81 -6.48 28.95
C PHE A 49 -13.17 -6.87 30.29
N ASP A 50 -14.01 -7.24 31.27
CA ASP A 50 -13.59 -8.09 32.39
C ASP A 50 -13.96 -9.53 32.04
N GLY A 51 -12.94 -10.38 31.92
CA GLY A 51 -13.11 -11.78 31.60
C GLY A 51 -11.81 -12.54 31.82
N ASP A 52 -11.63 -13.02 33.05
CA ASP A 52 -10.56 -13.93 33.44
C ASP A 52 -10.54 -15.16 32.52
N ARG A 53 -9.41 -15.34 31.81
CA ARG A 53 -9.17 -16.53 30.99
C ARG A 53 -7.96 -17.26 31.55
N GLU A 54 -8.21 -18.48 32.01
CA GLU A 54 -7.21 -19.37 32.62
C GLU A 54 -6.00 -19.59 31.71
N MET A 55 -4.81 -19.40 32.28
CA MET A 55 -3.54 -19.72 31.67
C MET A 55 -3.37 -21.24 31.60
N VAL A 56 -3.25 -21.78 30.39
CA VAL A 56 -2.78 -23.15 30.17
C VAL A 56 -1.27 -23.13 30.26
N ASP A 57 -0.75 -23.92 31.20
CA ASP A 57 0.64 -23.98 31.57
C ASP A 57 1.53 -24.55 30.48
N SER A 58 2.75 -24.05 30.51
CA SER A 58 3.68 -23.87 29.42
C SER A 58 4.81 -24.90 29.50
N ASN A 59 5.29 -25.33 28.34
CA ASN A 59 6.68 -25.76 28.24
C ASN A 59 7.25 -25.17 26.95
N PRO A 60 7.63 -23.88 26.96
CA PRO A 60 8.21 -23.22 25.80
C PRO A 60 9.68 -23.61 25.70
N SER A 61 10.10 -24.10 24.53
CA SER A 61 11.51 -24.20 24.21
C SER A 61 12.10 -22.78 24.14
N LYS A 62 13.08 -22.50 24.99
CA LYS A 62 13.91 -21.28 25.05
C LYS A 62 14.10 -20.59 23.69
N ASP A 63 13.72 -19.34 23.42
CA ASP A 63 12.66 -18.45 23.93
C ASP A 63 12.44 -17.44 22.78
N ARG A 64 11.96 -17.91 21.61
CA ARG A 64 11.44 -16.96 20.61
C ARG A 64 10.04 -16.58 21.06
N PRO A 65 9.71 -15.28 21.20
CA PRO A 65 8.38 -14.87 21.64
C PRO A 65 7.27 -15.26 20.65
N PHE A 66 7.66 -15.66 19.44
CA PHE A 66 6.75 -16.03 18.36
C PHE A 66 7.14 -17.36 17.73
N LYS A 67 6.14 -18.04 17.17
CA LYS A 67 6.28 -19.26 16.38
C LYS A 67 6.61 -18.89 14.93
N LYS A 68 7.68 -19.46 14.36
CA LYS A 68 8.05 -19.23 12.96
C LYS A 68 7.16 -20.03 12.02
N TYR A 69 6.65 -19.39 10.98
CA TYR A 69 5.85 -20.03 9.93
C TYR A 69 6.58 -20.05 8.58
N ASP A 70 6.40 -21.12 7.82
CA ASP A 70 6.94 -21.22 6.46
C ASP A 70 6.07 -20.49 5.43
N GLY A 71 6.67 -20.13 4.30
CA GLY A 71 5.95 -19.52 3.18
C GLY A 71 5.43 -18.10 3.48
N VAL A 72 6.08 -17.36 4.37
CA VAL A 72 5.78 -15.95 4.65
C VAL A 72 6.94 -15.06 4.20
N VAL A 73 6.63 -13.83 3.76
CA VAL A 73 7.62 -12.89 3.24
C VAL A 73 7.22 -11.44 3.51
N PHE A 74 8.20 -10.59 3.82
CA PHE A 74 8.04 -9.14 3.76
C PHE A 74 8.36 -8.63 2.37
N VAL A 75 7.50 -7.78 1.82
CA VAL A 75 7.59 -7.30 0.44
C VAL A 75 7.49 -5.79 0.41
N THR A 76 8.38 -5.18 -0.35
CA THR A 76 8.38 -3.74 -0.61
C THR A 76 8.84 -3.46 -2.03
N LYS A 77 8.63 -2.23 -2.51
CA LYS A 77 9.01 -1.80 -3.86
C LYS A 77 9.56 -0.39 -3.83
N LEU A 78 10.71 -0.18 -4.46
CA LEU A 78 11.26 1.17 -4.62
C LEU A 78 10.54 1.97 -5.68
N LEU A 79 10.57 3.29 -5.53
CA LEU A 79 9.90 4.16 -6.47
C LEU A 79 10.71 4.43 -7.74
N ARG A 80 11.96 4.89 -7.62
CA ARG A 80 12.80 5.36 -8.73
C ARG A 80 14.23 4.78 -8.73
N ASP A 81 14.53 3.87 -7.80
CA ASP A 81 15.88 3.29 -7.58
C ASP A 81 17.00 4.32 -7.37
N GLY A 82 16.65 5.50 -6.85
CA GLY A 82 17.62 6.53 -6.52
C GLY A 82 18.33 6.32 -5.18
N PRO A 83 19.39 7.10 -4.88
CA PRO A 83 20.05 7.06 -3.56
C PRO A 83 19.10 7.35 -2.39
N GLN A 84 18.07 8.17 -2.62
CA GLN A 84 17.05 8.46 -1.62
C GLN A 84 16.15 7.24 -1.34
N ASP A 85 15.70 6.53 -2.38
CA ASP A 85 14.90 5.30 -2.21
C ASP A 85 15.70 4.21 -1.49
N LEU A 86 16.99 4.07 -1.82
CA LEU A 86 17.89 3.14 -1.12
C LEU A 86 17.99 3.47 0.37
N LYS A 87 18.15 4.77 0.70
CA LYS A 87 18.19 5.23 2.07
C LYS A 87 16.86 4.97 2.81
N ASP A 88 15.73 5.22 2.16
CA ASP A 88 14.41 5.03 2.75
C ASP A 88 14.16 3.54 3.03
N VAL A 89 14.44 2.66 2.06
CA VAL A 89 14.28 1.21 2.27
C VAL A 89 15.23 0.68 3.34
N MET A 90 16.49 1.12 3.40
CA MET A 90 17.41 0.71 4.47
C MET A 90 16.92 1.16 5.84
N THR A 91 16.37 2.37 5.93
CA THR A 91 15.81 2.91 7.18
C THR A 91 14.59 2.10 7.62
N MET A 92 13.64 1.88 6.70
CA MET A 92 12.44 1.09 6.95
C MET A 92 12.80 -0.33 7.39
N LEU A 93 13.73 -1.00 6.69
CA LEU A 93 14.16 -2.35 7.01
C LEU A 93 14.86 -2.43 8.35
N CYS A 94 15.67 -1.44 8.72
CA CYS A 94 16.27 -1.42 10.04
C CYS A 94 15.20 -1.35 11.14
N TYR A 95 14.21 -0.48 10.97
CA TYR A 95 13.11 -0.36 11.92
C TYR A 95 12.27 -1.64 11.95
N LEU A 96 12.03 -2.29 10.81
CA LEU A 96 11.33 -3.57 10.73
C LEU A 96 12.08 -4.69 11.47
N GLN A 97 13.38 -4.77 11.27
CA GLN A 97 14.24 -5.73 11.97
C GLN A 97 14.18 -5.49 13.47
N HIS A 98 14.31 -4.23 13.90
CA HIS A 98 14.25 -3.89 15.31
C HIS A 98 12.89 -4.14 15.97
N ALA A 99 11.79 -3.90 15.25
CA ALA A 99 10.44 -4.13 15.78
C ALA A 99 10.11 -5.61 15.93
N TYR A 100 10.57 -6.42 14.98
CA TYR A 100 10.00 -7.76 14.82
C TYR A 100 10.92 -8.76 14.11
N ASN A 101 11.46 -8.42 12.93
CA ASN A 101 11.99 -9.46 12.04
C ASN A 101 13.32 -10.06 12.50
N ASP A 102 14.05 -9.43 13.42
CA ASP A 102 15.28 -10.00 13.99
C ASP A 102 15.02 -11.30 14.78
N LYS A 103 13.82 -11.43 15.36
CA LYS A 103 13.34 -12.61 16.09
C LYS A 103 12.96 -13.75 15.14
N MET A 104 12.45 -13.41 13.96
CA MET A 104 11.80 -14.38 13.06
C MET A 104 12.67 -14.76 11.87
N ASN A 105 13.43 -13.81 11.35
CA ASN A 105 14.22 -13.92 10.13
C ASN A 105 13.36 -14.45 8.98
N TYR A 106 12.21 -13.81 8.73
CA TYR A 106 11.42 -14.09 7.54
C TYR A 106 12.08 -13.46 6.31
N ASP A 107 11.92 -14.14 5.18
CA ASP A 107 12.46 -13.70 3.90
C ASP A 107 11.95 -12.30 3.55
N ILE A 108 12.79 -11.55 2.82
CA ILE A 108 12.48 -10.20 2.37
C ILE A 108 12.66 -10.14 0.85
N VAL A 109 11.65 -9.66 0.15
CA VAL A 109 11.70 -9.39 -1.29
C VAL A 109 11.57 -7.88 -1.52
N ILE A 110 12.55 -7.30 -2.18
CA ILE A 110 12.54 -5.90 -2.59
C ILE A 110 12.41 -5.86 -4.11
N PHE A 111 11.33 -5.23 -4.58
CA PHE A 111 11.13 -4.97 -5.99
C PHE A 111 11.82 -3.67 -6.41
N THR A 112 12.56 -3.75 -7.51
CA THR A 112 13.29 -2.63 -8.12
C THR A 112 12.87 -2.47 -9.57
N THR A 113 13.01 -1.26 -10.10
CA THR A 113 12.76 -0.92 -11.51
C THR A 113 13.96 -1.24 -12.39
N ILE A 114 15.16 -1.30 -11.81
CA ILE A 114 16.41 -1.66 -12.47
C ILE A 114 17.24 -2.63 -11.62
N PRO A 115 18.15 -3.42 -12.23
CA PRO A 115 19.10 -4.22 -11.46
C PRO A 115 19.96 -3.37 -10.53
N TRP A 116 20.09 -3.81 -9.29
CA TRP A 116 20.98 -3.18 -8.32
C TRP A 116 22.43 -3.63 -8.47
N LYS A 117 23.35 -2.76 -8.06
CA LYS A 117 24.76 -3.13 -7.89
C LYS A 117 24.91 -4.02 -6.65
N GLU A 118 25.81 -5.00 -6.72
CA GLU A 118 26.16 -5.90 -5.61
C GLU A 118 26.47 -5.16 -4.30
N GLU A 119 27.08 -3.98 -4.40
CA GLU A 119 27.37 -3.14 -3.24
C GLU A 119 26.10 -2.69 -2.50
N ASN A 120 25.05 -2.31 -3.22
CA ASN A 120 23.77 -1.91 -2.62
C ASN A 120 23.06 -3.12 -2.02
N ILE A 121 23.10 -4.26 -2.70
CA ILE A 121 22.54 -5.53 -2.19
C ILE A 121 23.22 -5.89 -0.87
N LYS A 122 24.55 -5.82 -0.82
CA LYS A 122 25.34 -6.09 0.39
C LYS A 122 24.99 -5.12 1.53
N ARG A 123 24.90 -3.82 1.25
CA ARG A 123 24.51 -2.81 2.26
C ARG A 123 23.14 -3.12 2.86
N VAL A 124 22.17 -3.53 2.06
CA VAL A 124 20.85 -3.94 2.57
C VAL A 124 20.92 -5.26 3.33
N GLN A 125 21.70 -6.24 2.86
CA GLN A 125 21.92 -7.50 3.57
C GLN A 125 22.54 -7.27 4.96
N ASP A 126 23.47 -6.33 5.08
CA ASP A 126 24.10 -5.98 6.36
C ASP A 126 23.08 -5.42 7.37
N ILE A 127 22.04 -4.71 6.90
CA ILE A 127 20.93 -4.23 7.74
C ILE A 127 20.05 -5.40 8.22
N VAL A 128 19.61 -6.26 7.30
CA VAL A 128 18.66 -7.34 7.59
C VAL A 128 19.29 -8.55 8.27
N GLY A 129 20.62 -8.64 8.25
CA GLY A 129 21.39 -9.71 8.90
C GLY A 129 21.51 -10.97 8.04
N PRO A 130 22.51 -11.84 8.30
CA PRO A 130 22.86 -12.98 7.45
C PRO A 130 21.81 -14.09 7.44
N GLU A 131 21.01 -14.20 8.51
CA GLU A 131 19.97 -15.24 8.65
C GLU A 131 18.70 -14.92 7.84
N THR A 132 18.50 -13.64 7.48
CA THR A 132 17.37 -13.21 6.66
C THR A 132 17.74 -13.35 5.19
N LYS A 133 17.03 -14.22 4.46
CA LYS A 133 17.18 -14.33 3.01
C LYS A 133 16.61 -13.09 2.33
N LEU A 134 17.48 -12.31 1.70
CA LEU A 134 17.13 -11.14 0.90
C LEU A 134 17.06 -11.51 -0.58
N THR A 135 15.98 -11.13 -1.25
CA THR A 135 15.82 -11.25 -2.70
C THR A 135 15.58 -9.86 -3.29
N ILE A 136 16.49 -9.40 -4.14
CA ILE A 136 16.29 -8.20 -4.94
C ILE A 136 15.78 -8.64 -6.31
N ALA A 137 14.55 -8.26 -6.65
CA ALA A 137 13.88 -8.68 -7.87
C ALA A 137 13.55 -7.47 -8.74
N VAL A 138 13.97 -7.51 -9.99
CA VAL A 138 13.50 -6.52 -10.98
C VAL A 138 12.06 -6.86 -11.33
N GLU A 139 11.15 -5.89 -11.17
CA GLU A 139 9.72 -6.11 -11.34
C GLU A 139 9.28 -6.43 -12.77
N GLY A 140 10.11 -6.04 -13.75
CA GLY A 140 9.86 -6.15 -15.17
C GLY A 140 10.71 -5.13 -15.94
N PRO A 141 10.43 -4.91 -17.23
CA PRO A 141 11.06 -3.84 -17.98
C PRO A 141 10.78 -2.47 -17.34
N SER A 142 11.81 -1.63 -17.26
CA SER A 142 11.73 -0.26 -16.72
C SER A 142 10.70 0.59 -17.47
N LEU A 143 10.24 1.69 -16.86
CA LEU A 143 9.32 2.62 -17.52
C LEU A 143 9.89 3.12 -18.87
N GLU A 144 11.19 3.41 -18.90
CA GLU A 144 11.92 3.87 -20.08
C GLU A 144 11.93 2.81 -21.19
N GLU A 145 12.23 1.55 -20.87
CA GLU A 145 12.18 0.44 -21.84
C GLU A 145 10.74 0.22 -22.33
N GLN A 146 9.77 0.32 -21.42
CA GLN A 146 8.36 0.17 -21.74
C GLN A 146 7.85 1.25 -22.69
N LEU A 147 8.30 2.49 -22.52
CA LEU A 147 8.03 3.63 -23.40
C LEU A 147 8.76 3.49 -24.74
N ALA A 148 10.00 3.02 -24.73
CA ALA A 148 10.79 2.80 -25.95
C ALA A 148 10.16 1.71 -26.84
N ALA A 149 9.57 0.69 -26.24
CA ALA A 149 8.91 -0.42 -26.92
C ALA A 149 7.51 -0.09 -27.48
N MET A 150 6.93 1.08 -27.16
CA MET A 150 5.60 1.46 -27.66
C MET A 150 5.61 1.71 -29.17
N THR A 151 4.53 1.33 -29.85
CA THR A 151 4.32 1.72 -31.24
C THR A 151 4.14 3.23 -31.35
N LYS A 152 4.21 3.75 -32.58
CA LYS A 152 3.99 5.18 -32.83
C LYS A 152 2.58 5.59 -32.38
N GLU A 153 1.57 4.78 -32.67
CA GLU A 153 0.17 5.03 -32.34
C GLU A 153 -0.06 5.03 -30.83
N GLU A 154 0.50 4.07 -30.09
CA GLU A 154 0.40 4.02 -28.64
C GLU A 154 1.06 5.24 -27.99
N ARG A 155 2.23 5.64 -28.54
CA ARG A 155 2.98 6.79 -28.05
C ARG A 155 2.25 8.10 -28.32
N ASP A 156 1.69 8.26 -29.53
CA ASP A 156 0.85 9.39 -29.91
C ASP A 156 -0.36 9.50 -28.97
N PHE A 157 -1.05 8.39 -28.71
CA PHE A 157 -2.16 8.33 -27.74
C PHE A 157 -1.74 8.73 -26.31
N LEU A 158 -0.57 8.28 -25.85
CA LEU A 158 -0.05 8.65 -24.53
C LEU A 158 0.31 10.13 -24.46
N TYR A 159 0.98 10.69 -25.48
CA TYR A 159 1.28 12.12 -25.55
C TYR A 159 0.03 12.99 -25.49
N ASP A 160 -1.03 12.59 -26.19
CA ASP A 160 -2.32 13.30 -26.17
C ASP A 160 -2.94 13.29 -24.77
N ARG A 161 -2.90 12.14 -24.07
CA ARG A 161 -3.36 12.00 -22.69
C ARG A 161 -2.53 12.85 -21.72
N CYS A 162 -1.25 13.01 -21.96
CA CYS A 162 -0.36 13.83 -21.13
C CYS A 162 -0.30 15.31 -21.59
N HIS A 163 -1.24 15.74 -22.45
CA HIS A 163 -1.41 17.12 -22.93
C HIS A 163 -0.18 17.76 -23.59
N PHE A 164 0.67 16.96 -24.25
CA PHE A 164 1.75 17.48 -25.08
C PHE A 164 1.22 17.99 -26.43
N LYS A 165 0.62 19.18 -26.40
CA LYS A 165 -0.06 19.78 -27.57
C LYS A 165 0.86 20.42 -28.62
N ASN A 166 2.15 20.62 -28.31
CA ASN A 166 3.11 21.20 -29.26
C ASN A 166 4.00 20.12 -29.88
N GLU A 167 3.67 19.70 -31.10
CA GLU A 167 4.43 18.71 -31.89
C GLU A 167 5.90 19.09 -32.11
N THR A 168 6.22 20.40 -32.05
CA THR A 168 7.58 20.92 -32.26
C THR A 168 8.55 20.63 -31.12
N HIS A 169 8.07 20.26 -29.92
CA HIS A 169 8.91 19.95 -28.76
C HIS A 169 8.32 18.81 -27.91
N ARG A 170 8.17 17.62 -28.51
CA ARG A 170 7.88 16.41 -27.72
C ARG A 170 9.13 16.01 -26.94
N GLU A 171 9.21 16.48 -25.70
CA GLU A 171 10.20 15.96 -24.75
C GLU A 171 9.98 14.45 -24.54
N PRO A 172 11.05 13.67 -24.25
CA PRO A 172 10.88 12.28 -23.86
C PRO A 172 9.97 12.17 -22.64
N LEU A 173 8.97 11.29 -22.70
CA LEU A 173 8.16 10.97 -21.52
C LEU A 173 9.03 10.36 -20.43
N THR A 174 8.77 10.74 -19.19
CA THR A 174 9.53 10.37 -17.99
C THR A 174 8.55 10.07 -16.85
N TRP A 175 9.08 9.56 -15.75
CA TRP A 175 8.37 9.32 -14.50
C TRP A 175 7.43 10.45 -14.05
N ASP A 176 7.88 11.70 -14.19
CA ASP A 176 7.25 12.89 -13.60
C ASP A 176 6.20 13.53 -14.51
N HIS A 177 5.95 12.95 -15.68
CA HIS A 177 4.93 13.45 -16.60
C HIS A 177 3.54 13.11 -16.09
N TYR A 178 2.66 14.11 -16.03
CA TYR A 178 1.28 13.93 -15.60
C TYR A 178 0.37 13.70 -16.80
N CYS A 179 -0.46 12.67 -16.70
CA CYS A 179 -1.40 12.27 -17.73
C CYS A 179 -2.82 12.32 -17.21
N GLU A 180 -3.74 12.81 -18.05
CA GLU A 180 -5.16 12.84 -17.76
C GLU A 180 -5.76 11.44 -17.97
N GLU A 181 -6.42 10.94 -16.94
CA GLU A 181 -7.27 9.77 -17.03
C GLU A 181 -8.69 10.20 -17.42
N LYS A 182 -9.19 9.73 -18.56
CA LYS A 182 -10.58 9.97 -18.96
C LYS A 182 -11.50 9.17 -18.03
N GLY A 183 -12.28 9.85 -17.18
CA GLY A 183 -13.18 9.21 -16.21
C GLY A 183 -13.83 10.20 -15.23
N GLU A 184 -14.54 9.68 -14.22
CA GLU A 184 -15.11 10.51 -13.15
C GLU A 184 -14.01 11.04 -12.23
N GLY A 185 -13.82 12.36 -12.26
CA GLY A 185 -12.69 13.05 -11.65
C GLY A 185 -11.49 13.02 -12.59
N ALA A 186 -11.32 14.08 -13.38
CA ALA A 186 -10.12 14.29 -14.19
C ALA A 186 -8.91 14.33 -13.26
N ASN A 187 -8.32 13.17 -13.03
CA ASN A 187 -7.19 13.00 -12.13
C ASN A 187 -5.94 13.02 -12.99
N LEU A 188 -5.15 14.09 -12.83
CA LEU A 188 -3.78 14.13 -13.30
C LEU A 188 -2.97 13.15 -12.46
N ASN A 189 -2.49 12.08 -13.07
CA ASN A 189 -1.61 11.11 -12.41
C ASN A 189 -0.25 11.15 -13.08
N SER A 190 0.83 11.13 -12.30
CA SER A 190 2.16 10.95 -12.86
C SER A 190 2.29 9.55 -13.45
N LEU A 191 2.92 9.46 -14.62
CA LEU A 191 3.13 8.25 -15.38
C LEU A 191 3.80 7.14 -14.56
N GLY A 192 4.80 7.53 -13.76
CA GLY A 192 5.49 6.64 -12.86
C GLY A 192 4.57 5.97 -11.84
N TYR A 193 3.72 6.74 -11.16
CA TYR A 193 2.74 6.17 -10.24
C TYR A 193 1.72 5.27 -10.93
N SER A 194 1.29 5.60 -12.15
CA SER A 194 0.38 4.73 -12.92
C SER A 194 1.02 3.38 -13.23
N TRP A 195 2.28 3.40 -13.65
CA TRP A 195 3.06 2.19 -13.89
C TRP A 195 3.22 1.33 -12.63
N GLN A 196 3.47 1.96 -11.47
CA GLN A 196 3.57 1.22 -10.22
C GLN A 196 2.26 0.61 -9.75
N ALA A 197 1.16 1.36 -9.88
CA ALA A 197 -0.16 0.89 -9.50
C ALA A 197 -0.53 -0.36 -10.31
N GLU A 198 -0.17 -0.43 -11.60
CA GLU A 198 -0.36 -1.63 -12.42
C GLU A 198 0.41 -2.83 -11.84
N PHE A 199 1.69 -2.65 -11.50
CA PHE A 199 2.51 -3.71 -10.90
C PHE A 199 1.88 -4.25 -9.61
N ARG A 200 1.51 -3.36 -8.69
CA ARG A 200 0.93 -3.70 -7.39
C ARG A 200 -0.47 -4.31 -7.50
N ALA A 201 -1.26 -3.86 -8.48
CA ALA A 201 -2.60 -4.37 -8.69
C ALA A 201 -2.59 -5.75 -9.36
N TYR A 202 -1.68 -6.04 -10.29
CA TYR A 202 -1.76 -7.24 -11.13
C TYR A 202 -0.48 -8.08 -11.15
N HIS A 203 0.66 -7.51 -11.52
CA HIS A 203 1.86 -8.31 -11.83
C HIS A 203 2.50 -8.95 -10.60
N ILE A 204 2.45 -8.27 -9.45
CA ILE A 204 3.12 -8.73 -8.22
C ILE A 204 2.70 -10.15 -7.81
N TRP A 205 1.41 -10.50 -7.93
CA TRP A 205 0.84 -11.73 -7.38
C TRP A 205 1.42 -13.01 -7.99
N ASN A 206 1.83 -12.92 -9.26
CA ASN A 206 2.43 -14.02 -10.03
C ASN A 206 3.92 -13.86 -10.25
N HIS A 207 4.56 -12.86 -9.63
CA HIS A 207 5.99 -12.64 -9.81
C HIS A 207 6.79 -13.85 -9.30
N SER A 208 7.80 -14.27 -10.07
CA SER A 208 8.59 -15.48 -9.79
C SER A 208 9.25 -15.46 -8.42
N ALA A 209 9.75 -14.29 -7.99
CA ALA A 209 10.33 -14.08 -6.66
C ALA A 209 9.35 -14.38 -5.52
N LEU A 210 8.04 -14.28 -5.74
CA LEU A 210 7.02 -14.55 -4.71
C LEU A 210 6.46 -15.98 -4.77
N LYS A 211 6.74 -16.73 -5.83
CA LYS A 211 6.22 -18.10 -6.04
C LYS A 211 6.37 -19.03 -4.83
N PRO A 212 7.47 -19.00 -4.04
CA PRO A 212 7.63 -19.88 -2.88
C PRO A 212 6.73 -19.55 -1.68
N TYR A 213 6.14 -18.35 -1.63
CA TYR A 213 5.41 -17.88 -0.46
C TYR A 213 3.90 -17.96 -0.65
N LYS A 214 3.21 -18.20 0.47
CA LYS A 214 1.76 -18.18 0.60
C LYS A 214 1.27 -16.86 1.20
N TYR A 215 2.01 -16.24 2.11
CA TYR A 215 1.60 -14.98 2.74
C TYR A 215 2.61 -13.87 2.49
N MET A 216 2.11 -12.69 2.15
CA MET A 216 2.93 -11.50 1.90
C MET A 216 2.51 -10.39 2.86
N PHE A 217 3.46 -9.86 3.61
CA PHE A 217 3.32 -8.56 4.28
C PHE A 217 3.83 -7.49 3.31
N TRP A 218 2.92 -6.71 2.72
CA TRP A 218 3.28 -5.54 1.94
C TRP A 218 3.56 -4.35 2.87
N ILE A 219 4.65 -3.62 2.63
CA ILE A 219 4.95 -2.36 3.31
C ILE A 219 5.64 -1.38 2.36
N ASP A 220 5.16 -0.14 2.28
CA ASP A 220 5.79 0.91 1.47
C ASP A 220 7.16 1.31 2.05
N THR A 221 8.11 1.65 1.17
CA THR A 221 9.53 1.87 1.53
C THR A 221 9.76 3.07 2.46
N ASP A 222 8.86 4.04 2.46
CA ASP A 222 8.91 5.24 3.30
C ASP A 222 8.12 5.09 4.61
N SER A 223 7.61 3.87 4.88
CA SER A 223 6.98 3.52 6.15
C SER A 223 8.02 3.46 7.29
N ARG A 224 7.59 3.79 8.51
CA ARG A 224 8.48 3.80 9.69
C ARG A 224 7.82 3.14 10.88
N LEU A 225 8.49 2.20 11.53
CA LEU A 225 7.96 1.55 12.73
C LEU A 225 8.40 2.32 13.98
N ALA A 226 7.54 2.35 15.01
CA ALA A 226 7.80 3.13 16.23
C ALA A 226 7.83 2.31 17.53
N ILE A 227 7.50 1.01 17.48
CA ILE A 227 7.48 0.13 18.65
C ILE A 227 7.92 -1.28 18.28
N THR A 228 8.37 -2.01 19.29
CA THR A 228 8.51 -3.47 19.24
C THR A 228 7.12 -4.10 19.17
N TRP A 229 6.93 -5.03 18.24
CA TRP A 229 5.68 -5.77 18.14
C TRP A 229 5.64 -6.87 19.20
N ASP A 230 4.49 -7.00 19.85
CA ASP A 230 4.18 -7.98 20.89
C ASP A 230 3.30 -9.13 20.37
N LYS A 231 2.87 -9.05 19.10
CA LYS A 231 2.07 -10.07 18.42
C LYS A 231 2.64 -10.40 17.06
N ASP A 232 2.55 -11.68 16.69
CA ASP A 232 2.91 -12.15 15.37
C ASP A 232 1.74 -11.94 14.40
N PRO A 233 1.89 -11.05 13.38
CA PRO A 233 0.81 -10.79 12.47
C PRO A 233 0.60 -11.93 11.44
N PHE A 234 1.61 -12.78 11.21
CA PHE A 234 1.50 -13.97 10.38
C PHE A 234 0.82 -15.12 11.12
N GLU A 235 1.05 -15.28 12.42
CA GLU A 235 0.26 -16.18 13.27
C GLU A 235 -1.23 -15.85 13.14
N MET A 236 -1.60 -14.58 13.25
CA MET A 236 -2.97 -14.10 13.07
C MET A 236 -3.53 -14.50 11.69
N MET A 237 -2.77 -14.29 10.62
CA MET A 237 -3.16 -14.66 9.26
C MET A 237 -3.33 -16.16 9.06
N ILE A 238 -2.42 -16.97 9.61
CA ILE A 238 -2.32 -18.40 9.34
C ILE A 238 -3.32 -19.18 10.18
N GLU A 239 -3.37 -18.94 11.49
CA GLU A 239 -4.17 -19.72 12.42
C GLU A 239 -5.68 -19.45 12.27
N ASN A 240 -6.03 -18.32 11.67
CA ASN A 240 -7.42 -17.95 11.36
C ASN A 240 -7.78 -18.10 9.87
N ASP A 241 -6.89 -18.69 9.06
CA ASP A 241 -7.05 -18.86 7.61
C ASP A 241 -7.52 -17.57 6.90
N LEU A 242 -6.90 -16.43 7.20
CA LEU A 242 -7.32 -15.15 6.66
C LEU A 242 -6.94 -15.00 5.17
N ILE A 243 -7.79 -14.28 4.44
CA ILE A 243 -7.50 -13.78 3.10
C ILE A 243 -6.63 -12.54 3.20
N MET A 244 -6.97 -11.63 4.12
CA MET A 244 -6.27 -10.38 4.33
C MET A 244 -6.37 -9.87 5.77
N LEU A 245 -5.28 -9.30 6.26
CA LEU A 245 -5.20 -8.49 7.46
C LEU A 245 -4.75 -7.08 7.06
N PHE A 246 -5.45 -6.04 7.51
CA PHE A 246 -5.23 -4.66 7.07
C PHE A 246 -5.31 -3.66 8.23
N ALA A 247 -4.71 -2.48 8.08
CA ALA A 247 -4.76 -1.44 9.11
C ALA A 247 -5.70 -0.27 8.82
N GLY A 248 -5.78 0.19 7.56
CA GLY A 248 -6.55 1.40 7.23
C GLY A 248 -7.85 1.12 6.50
N TYR A 249 -8.97 1.65 7.00
CA TYR A 249 -10.24 1.66 6.26
C TYR A 249 -11.24 2.71 6.81
N PRO A 250 -11.93 3.49 5.94
CA PRO A 250 -11.79 3.51 4.49
C PRO A 250 -10.66 4.45 4.02
N CYS A 251 -9.88 4.03 3.03
CA CYS A 251 -8.96 4.90 2.30
C CYS A 251 -9.46 5.10 0.87
N GLY A 252 -10.28 6.13 0.64
CA GLY A 252 -10.86 6.38 -0.67
C GLY A 252 -12.06 5.49 -1.00
N LYS A 253 -12.56 5.63 -2.23
CA LYS A 253 -13.75 4.93 -2.73
C LYS A 253 -13.77 4.88 -4.26
N ILE A 254 -14.34 3.83 -4.82
CA ILE A 254 -14.71 3.72 -6.23
C ILE A 254 -16.23 3.63 -6.37
N GLN A 255 -16.76 4.39 -7.33
CA GLN A 255 -18.19 4.46 -7.63
C GLN A 255 -18.49 4.37 -9.13
N THR A 256 -17.50 4.03 -9.95
CA THR A 256 -17.64 4.06 -11.42
C THR A 256 -18.28 2.79 -11.97
N GLN A 257 -19.19 2.96 -12.93
CA GLN A 257 -19.81 1.82 -13.63
C GLN A 257 -18.79 0.99 -14.42
N ALA A 258 -17.65 1.58 -14.80
CA ALA A 258 -16.55 0.86 -15.45
C ALA A 258 -16.02 -0.26 -14.55
N VAL A 259 -15.72 0.02 -13.28
CA VAL A 259 -15.26 -1.01 -12.34
C VAL A 259 -16.33 -2.06 -12.10
N ARG A 260 -17.60 -1.65 -11.92
CA ARG A 260 -18.71 -2.60 -11.78
C ARG A 260 -18.76 -3.58 -12.94
N ARG A 261 -18.64 -3.11 -14.19
CA ARG A 261 -18.58 -3.97 -15.39
C ARG A 261 -17.37 -4.92 -15.37
N LYS A 262 -16.20 -4.46 -14.94
CA LYS A 262 -14.99 -5.30 -14.82
C LYS A 262 -15.15 -6.41 -13.79
N ILE A 263 -15.76 -6.10 -12.62
CA ILE A 263 -16.13 -7.09 -11.60
C ILE A 263 -17.12 -8.11 -12.20
N SER A 264 -18.22 -7.61 -12.79
CA SER A 264 -19.25 -8.43 -13.43
C SER A 264 -18.68 -9.39 -14.47
N GLY A 265 -17.83 -8.87 -15.36
CA GLY A 265 -17.23 -9.63 -16.44
C GLY A 265 -16.30 -10.75 -15.96
N ALA A 266 -15.61 -10.55 -14.83
CA ALA A 266 -14.71 -11.56 -14.29
C ALA A 266 -15.43 -12.59 -13.40
N TYR A 267 -16.38 -12.17 -12.59
CA TYR A 267 -17.00 -13.01 -11.55
C TYR A 267 -18.43 -13.47 -11.88
N GLY A 268 -19.04 -12.95 -12.94
CA GLY A 268 -20.47 -13.15 -13.23
C GLY A 268 -21.40 -12.57 -12.16
N LYS A 269 -20.87 -11.71 -11.29
CA LYS A 269 -21.55 -11.12 -10.12
C LYS A 269 -21.08 -9.68 -9.95
N ASP A 270 -21.97 -8.82 -9.51
CA ASP A 270 -21.67 -7.41 -9.23
C ASP A 270 -21.48 -7.20 -7.74
N LEU A 271 -20.32 -6.72 -7.32
CA LEU A 271 -20.12 -6.21 -5.96
C LEU A 271 -20.70 -4.80 -5.86
N CYS A 272 -21.60 -4.54 -4.90
CA CYS A 272 -22.25 -3.24 -4.75
C CYS A 272 -21.60 -2.35 -3.71
N TYR A 273 -21.19 -2.92 -2.59
CA TYR A 273 -20.56 -2.15 -1.53
C TYR A 273 -19.53 -2.96 -0.77
N SER A 274 -18.64 -2.26 -0.09
CA SER A 274 -17.80 -2.77 0.99
C SER A 274 -18.09 -2.01 2.29
N LYS A 275 -18.04 -2.71 3.42
CA LYS A 275 -18.28 -2.18 4.77
C LYS A 275 -17.40 -2.92 5.79
N LYS A 276 -17.05 -2.21 6.87
CA LYS A 276 -16.42 -2.79 8.06
C LYS A 276 -17.50 -2.89 9.15
N ASN A 277 -17.64 -4.04 9.80
CA ASN A 277 -18.54 -4.19 10.96
C ASN A 277 -17.87 -3.67 12.25
N GLU A 278 -18.60 -3.71 13.36
CA GLU A 278 -18.12 -3.29 14.68
C GLU A 278 -16.95 -4.15 15.20
N PHE A 279 -16.83 -5.39 14.75
CA PHE A 279 -15.73 -6.31 15.07
C PHE A 279 -14.48 -6.10 14.20
N GLY A 280 -14.48 -5.05 13.38
CA GLY A 280 -13.38 -4.70 12.47
C GLY A 280 -13.23 -5.64 11.28
N GLU A 281 -14.25 -6.40 10.94
CA GLU A 281 -14.22 -7.32 9.82
C GLU A 281 -14.77 -6.66 8.55
N LEU A 282 -14.06 -6.80 7.44
CA LEU A 282 -14.46 -6.23 6.15
C LEU A 282 -15.31 -7.21 5.35
N TYR A 283 -16.49 -6.79 4.95
CA TYR A 283 -17.41 -7.57 4.14
C TYR A 283 -17.96 -6.73 2.97
N GLY A 284 -18.61 -7.40 2.03
CA GLY A 284 -19.29 -6.74 0.93
C GLY A 284 -20.60 -7.42 0.56
N GLY A 285 -21.44 -6.68 -0.14
CA GLY A 285 -22.73 -7.18 -0.61
C GLY A 285 -22.84 -7.12 -2.13
N LEU A 286 -23.41 -8.16 -2.71
CA LEU A 286 -23.70 -8.19 -4.15
C LEU A 286 -24.85 -7.25 -4.49
N CYS A 287 -24.82 -6.70 -5.70
CA CYS A 287 -25.96 -5.98 -6.23
C CYS A 287 -27.14 -6.92 -6.47
N LYS A 288 -28.37 -6.41 -6.31
CA LYS A 288 -29.57 -7.15 -6.70
C LYS A 288 -29.54 -7.37 -8.21
N PRO A 289 -29.82 -8.59 -8.71
CA PRO A 289 -29.90 -8.85 -10.14
C PRO A 289 -30.87 -7.89 -10.82
N GLY A 290 -30.45 -7.29 -11.94
CA GLY A 290 -31.26 -6.34 -12.71
C GLY A 290 -31.33 -4.91 -12.15
N ASP A 291 -30.81 -4.66 -10.94
CA ASP A 291 -30.80 -3.32 -10.35
C ASP A 291 -29.62 -2.50 -10.89
N LYS A 292 -29.87 -1.77 -11.97
CA LYS A 292 -28.91 -0.82 -12.56
C LYS A 292 -28.75 0.45 -11.74
N ASN A 293 -29.73 0.76 -10.87
CA ASN A 293 -29.72 1.92 -9.98
C ASN A 293 -29.18 1.59 -8.59
N SER A 294 -28.76 0.34 -8.37
CA SER A 294 -28.20 -0.10 -7.10
C SER A 294 -27.01 0.77 -6.74
N PHE A 295 -27.01 1.26 -5.50
CA PHE A 295 -25.90 2.02 -4.96
C PHE A 295 -24.58 1.23 -5.09
N PHE A 296 -23.67 1.73 -5.92
CA PHE A 296 -22.33 1.18 -6.11
C PHE A 296 -21.30 2.06 -5.41
N ARG A 297 -20.69 1.55 -4.34
CA ARG A 297 -19.65 2.24 -3.58
C ARG A 297 -18.74 1.24 -2.88
N ILE A 298 -17.59 0.98 -3.49
CA ILE A 298 -16.53 0.18 -2.87
C ILE A 298 -15.56 1.14 -2.18
N ARG A 299 -15.60 1.19 -0.85
CA ARG A 299 -14.55 1.80 -0.03
C ARG A 299 -13.36 0.85 0.02
N GLN A 300 -12.15 1.39 0.06
CA GLN A 300 -10.93 0.59 -0.10
C GLN A 300 -10.18 0.49 1.23
N VAL A 301 -9.43 -0.59 1.41
CA VAL A 301 -8.38 -0.66 2.43
C VAL A 301 -7.20 0.21 2.00
N MET A 302 -6.43 0.72 2.94
CA MET A 302 -5.20 1.44 2.61
C MET A 302 -4.18 0.49 1.96
N GLY A 303 -3.41 0.99 0.98
CA GLY A 303 -2.42 0.19 0.25
C GLY A 303 -1.02 0.19 0.85
N ASN A 304 -0.68 1.12 1.75
CA ASN A 304 0.69 1.26 2.21
C ASN A 304 1.18 0.07 3.05
N HIS A 305 0.27 -0.62 3.74
CA HIS A 305 0.55 -1.93 4.31
C HIS A 305 -0.70 -2.78 4.47
N HIS A 306 -0.51 -4.09 4.27
CA HIS A 306 -1.48 -5.15 4.51
C HIS A 306 -0.78 -6.50 4.43
N ILE A 307 -1.40 -7.54 4.98
CA ILE A 307 -0.95 -8.92 4.83
C ILE A 307 -1.98 -9.68 4.02
N THR A 308 -1.55 -10.40 2.98
CA THR A 308 -2.46 -11.11 2.07
C THR A 308 -2.02 -12.55 1.83
N ASN A 309 -3.00 -13.41 1.61
CA ASN A 309 -2.80 -14.79 1.16
C ASN A 309 -2.64 -14.83 -0.38
N LEU A 310 -1.41 -14.99 -0.85
CA LEU A 310 -1.04 -15.00 -2.27
C LEU A 310 -1.77 -16.09 -3.08
N ASP A 311 -2.11 -17.23 -2.48
CA ASP A 311 -2.82 -18.30 -3.20
C ASP A 311 -4.22 -17.87 -3.63
N VAL A 312 -4.88 -17.02 -2.84
CA VAL A 312 -6.14 -16.39 -3.23
C VAL A 312 -5.91 -15.51 -4.45
N PHE A 313 -4.98 -14.57 -4.36
CA PHE A 313 -4.75 -13.61 -5.44
C PHE A 313 -4.29 -14.28 -6.75
N ARG A 314 -3.64 -15.44 -6.68
CA ARG A 314 -3.17 -16.23 -7.83
C ARG A 314 -4.26 -17.03 -8.54
N LYS A 315 -5.46 -17.19 -7.97
CA LYS A 315 -6.49 -18.00 -8.65
C LYS A 315 -6.82 -17.42 -10.03
N PRO A 316 -7.10 -18.26 -11.05
CA PRO A 316 -7.36 -17.80 -12.41
C PRO A 316 -8.45 -16.73 -12.50
N ILE A 317 -9.53 -16.85 -11.71
CA ILE A 317 -10.64 -15.88 -11.71
C ILE A 317 -10.21 -14.50 -11.20
N HIS A 318 -9.38 -14.44 -10.16
CA HIS A 318 -8.86 -13.19 -9.62
C HIS A 318 -7.83 -12.58 -10.57
N GLN A 319 -6.95 -13.40 -11.15
CA GLN A 319 -6.00 -12.93 -12.16
C GLN A 319 -6.69 -12.36 -13.42
N ALA A 320 -7.78 -12.99 -13.86
CA ALA A 320 -8.60 -12.45 -14.95
C ALA A 320 -9.21 -11.09 -14.60
N PHE A 321 -9.73 -10.94 -13.37
CA PHE A 321 -10.22 -9.65 -12.87
C PHE A 321 -9.09 -8.60 -12.82
N LEU A 322 -7.96 -8.91 -12.18
CA LEU A 322 -6.86 -7.98 -11.95
C LEU A 322 -6.26 -7.47 -13.26
N LYS A 323 -6.05 -8.37 -14.23
CA LYS A 323 -5.61 -8.02 -15.59
C LYS A 323 -6.58 -7.07 -16.28
N ASN A 324 -7.89 -7.32 -16.15
CA ASN A 324 -8.91 -6.44 -16.73
C ASN A 324 -9.01 -5.11 -15.95
N PHE A 325 -8.76 -5.14 -14.64
CA PHE A 325 -8.87 -4.00 -13.74
C PHE A 325 -7.82 -2.92 -14.02
N THR A 326 -6.55 -3.29 -14.24
CA THR A 326 -5.42 -2.36 -14.43
C THR A 326 -5.51 -1.46 -15.66
N GLY A 327 -6.52 -1.65 -16.51
CA GLY A 327 -6.92 -0.68 -17.51
C GLY A 327 -7.04 -1.27 -18.90
N ASP A 328 -7.60 -0.47 -19.79
CA ASP A 328 -7.81 -0.84 -21.18
C ASP A 328 -6.58 -0.46 -22.04
N TYR A 329 -5.62 0.25 -21.44
CA TYR A 329 -4.39 0.75 -22.04
C TYR A 329 -3.27 0.85 -20.99
N ARG A 330 -2.02 0.87 -21.47
CA ARG A 330 -0.82 0.94 -20.62
C ARG A 330 -0.77 2.24 -19.81
N PHE A 331 -0.18 2.16 -18.62
CA PHE A 331 0.01 3.28 -17.70
C PHE A 331 -1.29 4.03 -17.36
N SER A 332 -2.39 3.29 -17.20
CA SER A 332 -3.61 3.85 -16.63
C SER A 332 -3.58 3.72 -15.11
N ARG A 333 -3.95 4.79 -14.42
CA ARG A 333 -4.33 4.73 -12.99
C ARG A 333 -5.77 5.17 -12.81
N MET A 334 -6.66 4.73 -13.69
CA MET A 334 -8.08 5.00 -13.51
C MET A 334 -8.59 4.43 -12.18
N HIS A 335 -7.96 3.36 -11.69
CA HIS A 335 -8.28 2.73 -10.42
C HIS A 335 -6.99 2.45 -9.63
N ASP A 336 -7.04 2.69 -8.32
CA ASP A 336 -5.91 2.49 -7.43
C ASP A 336 -5.72 0.99 -7.09
N ASP A 337 -4.49 0.57 -6.79
CA ASP A 337 -4.18 -0.83 -6.43
C ASP A 337 -4.88 -1.26 -5.13
N GLN A 338 -5.14 -0.30 -4.24
CA GLN A 338 -5.97 -0.45 -3.03
C GLN A 338 -7.34 -1.08 -3.31
N ALA A 339 -7.97 -0.70 -4.42
CA ALA A 339 -9.23 -1.28 -4.83
C ALA A 339 -9.08 -2.70 -5.38
N ALA A 340 -8.01 -3.00 -6.09
CA ALA A 340 -7.72 -4.34 -6.57
C ALA A 340 -7.63 -5.33 -5.39
N VAL A 341 -6.85 -4.96 -4.36
CA VAL A 341 -6.69 -5.74 -3.13
C VAL A 341 -8.01 -5.92 -2.38
N THR A 342 -8.78 -4.84 -2.24
CA THR A 342 -10.08 -4.86 -1.57
C THR A 342 -11.09 -5.77 -2.28
N ILE A 343 -11.23 -5.61 -3.60
CA ILE A 343 -12.25 -6.30 -4.38
C ILE A 343 -11.95 -7.80 -4.44
N VAL A 344 -10.71 -8.19 -4.72
CA VAL A 344 -10.33 -9.62 -4.74
C VAL A 344 -10.64 -10.28 -3.41
N SER A 345 -10.26 -9.65 -2.30
CA SER A 345 -10.47 -10.21 -0.96
C SER A 345 -11.96 -10.46 -0.68
N ILE A 346 -12.80 -9.44 -0.92
CA ILE A 346 -14.24 -9.54 -0.69
C ILE A 346 -14.89 -10.55 -1.63
N MET A 347 -14.49 -10.58 -2.90
CA MET A 347 -15.06 -11.51 -3.87
C MET A 347 -14.68 -12.96 -3.54
N GLU A 348 -13.43 -13.23 -3.15
CA GLU A 348 -13.04 -14.56 -2.66
C GLU A 348 -13.92 -15.00 -1.47
N GLN A 349 -14.13 -14.12 -0.50
CA GLN A 349 -14.99 -14.43 0.65
C GLN A 349 -16.42 -14.77 0.20
N ILE A 350 -17.03 -13.96 -0.68
CA ILE A 350 -18.38 -14.22 -1.19
C ILE A 350 -18.47 -15.54 -1.97
N LEU A 351 -17.42 -15.89 -2.72
CA LEU A 351 -17.38 -17.11 -3.52
C LEU A 351 -17.20 -18.37 -2.68
N THR A 352 -16.48 -18.26 -1.56
CA THR A 352 -16.17 -19.41 -0.68
C THR A 352 -17.12 -19.57 0.49
N ASP A 353 -17.63 -18.47 1.04
CA ASP A 353 -18.69 -18.44 2.05
C ASP A 353 -19.73 -17.37 1.70
N PRO A 354 -20.73 -17.71 0.85
CA PRO A 354 -21.82 -16.80 0.51
C PRO A 354 -22.67 -16.38 1.71
N THR A 355 -22.59 -17.10 2.83
CA THR A 355 -23.34 -16.78 4.05
C THR A 355 -22.60 -15.78 4.94
N ALA A 356 -21.31 -15.55 4.68
CA ALA A 356 -20.42 -14.67 5.44
C ALA A 356 -20.53 -14.89 6.96
N LYS A 357 -20.67 -16.14 7.40
CA LYS A 357 -20.75 -16.46 8.84
C LYS A 357 -19.44 -16.15 9.54
N HIS A 358 -18.33 -16.29 8.81
CA HIS A 358 -17.00 -15.94 9.29
C HIS A 358 -16.29 -15.10 8.24
N THR A 359 -16.05 -13.83 8.56
CA THR A 359 -15.27 -12.95 7.68
C THR A 359 -13.80 -13.35 7.76
N ARG A 360 -13.11 -13.45 6.62
CA ARG A 360 -11.68 -13.79 6.52
C ARG A 360 -10.80 -12.58 6.22
N ILE A 361 -11.33 -11.38 6.49
CA ILE A 361 -10.72 -10.09 6.17
C ILE A 361 -10.81 -9.21 7.40
N TRP A 362 -9.70 -9.07 8.14
CA TRP A 362 -9.72 -8.46 9.46
C TRP A 362 -8.90 -7.18 9.53
N HIS A 363 -9.37 -6.25 10.35
CA HIS A 363 -8.62 -5.07 10.73
C HIS A 363 -7.70 -5.39 11.91
N GLU A 364 -6.41 -5.09 11.80
CA GLU A 364 -5.37 -5.41 12.80
C GLU A 364 -5.76 -4.97 14.22
N ARG A 365 -6.10 -3.70 14.41
CA ARG A 365 -6.46 -3.18 15.73
C ARG A 365 -7.72 -3.78 16.34
N SER A 366 -8.65 -4.27 15.52
CA SER A 366 -9.84 -4.96 16.06
C SER A 366 -9.50 -6.29 16.72
N LYS A 367 -8.32 -6.83 16.41
CA LYS A 367 -7.74 -8.03 17.01
C LYS A 367 -6.60 -7.67 17.99
N ASN A 368 -6.65 -6.45 18.52
CA ASN A 368 -5.70 -5.93 19.50
C ASN A 368 -4.24 -5.99 18.98
N MET A 369 -4.02 -5.82 17.68
CA MET A 369 -2.69 -5.66 17.11
C MET A 369 -2.43 -4.18 16.85
N THR A 370 -1.42 -3.63 17.52
CA THR A 370 -0.97 -2.25 17.32
C THR A 370 0.47 -2.31 16.83
N MET A 371 0.70 -1.92 15.58
CA MET A 371 2.01 -2.08 14.93
C MET A 371 2.81 -0.77 14.91
N LYS A 372 2.13 0.37 15.08
CA LYS A 372 2.65 1.74 14.91
C LYS A 372 3.51 1.88 13.66
N ILE A 373 2.99 1.40 12.53
CA ILE A 373 3.55 1.66 11.21
C ILE A 373 3.11 3.07 10.79
N HIS A 374 4.09 3.96 10.67
CA HIS A 374 3.89 5.35 10.29
C HIS A 374 4.02 5.54 8.78
N HIS A 375 3.03 6.18 8.18
CA HIS A 375 3.06 6.62 6.80
C HIS A 375 2.29 7.94 6.67
N HIS A 376 2.83 8.91 5.90
CA HIS A 376 2.25 10.24 5.72
C HIS A 376 1.80 11.00 6.99
N GLY A 377 2.45 10.76 8.14
CA GLY A 377 2.14 11.44 9.41
C GLY A 377 1.17 10.70 10.32
N ILE A 378 0.75 9.49 9.97
CA ILE A 378 -0.31 8.73 10.65
C ILE A 378 0.21 7.34 11.02
N PHE A 379 -0.15 6.84 12.21
CA PHE A 379 0.18 5.47 12.66
C PHE A 379 -0.97 4.50 12.41
N ASP A 380 -0.66 3.33 11.83
CA ASP A 380 -1.61 2.26 11.53
C ASP A 380 -2.87 2.77 10.82
N GLU A 381 -2.73 3.86 10.05
CA GLU A 381 -3.83 4.55 9.37
C GLU A 381 -4.97 5.06 10.27
N ILE A 382 -4.66 5.28 11.55
CA ILE A 382 -5.57 5.88 12.53
C ILE A 382 -5.32 7.38 12.59
N TYR A 383 -6.17 8.18 11.93
CA TYR A 383 -6.02 9.65 11.77
C TYR A 383 -5.82 10.44 13.07
N THR A 384 -6.31 9.92 14.20
CA THR A 384 -6.16 10.50 15.54
C THR A 384 -4.78 10.23 16.15
N GLU A 385 -4.04 9.25 15.63
CA GLU A 385 -2.69 8.90 16.05
C GLU A 385 -1.65 9.38 15.05
N ARG A 386 -1.05 10.52 15.33
CA ARG A 386 -0.10 11.16 14.42
C ARG A 386 1.35 10.97 14.87
N GLY A 387 2.23 10.85 13.88
CA GLY A 387 3.68 10.82 14.06
C GLY A 387 4.39 12.02 13.43
N PRO A 388 5.68 12.23 13.75
CA PRO A 388 6.48 13.25 13.08
C PRO A 388 6.63 12.94 11.59
N ARG A 389 6.27 13.89 10.73
CA ARG A 389 6.40 13.76 9.26
C ARG A 389 7.87 13.69 8.83
N GLU A 390 8.69 14.59 9.37
CA GLU A 390 10.11 14.69 9.04
C GLU A 390 10.90 13.51 9.62
N LEU A 391 11.74 12.88 8.79
CA LEU A 391 12.50 11.69 9.16
C LEU A 391 13.45 11.95 10.35
N GLY A 392 14.11 13.11 10.37
CA GLY A 392 14.98 13.48 11.49
C GLY A 392 14.21 13.69 12.80
N ALA A 393 13.02 14.28 12.74
CA ALA A 393 12.17 14.48 13.91
C ALA A 393 11.60 13.15 14.42
N TYR A 394 11.22 12.26 13.48
CA TYR A 394 10.79 10.90 13.79
C TYR A 394 11.88 10.15 14.54
N TRP A 395 13.09 10.13 13.96
CA TRP A 395 14.21 9.43 14.55
C TRP A 395 14.56 10.00 15.93
N LYS A 396 14.69 11.32 16.08
CA LYS A 396 14.95 11.95 17.38
C LYS A 396 13.97 11.48 18.45
N LYS A 397 12.66 11.50 18.14
CA LYS A 397 11.61 11.10 19.07
C LYS A 397 11.75 9.64 19.51
N TYR A 398 11.87 8.72 18.56
CA TYR A 398 11.81 7.28 18.87
C TYR A 398 13.17 6.69 19.27
N SER A 399 14.30 7.29 18.86
CA SER A 399 15.64 6.89 19.30
C SER A 399 15.86 6.95 20.81
N GLU A 400 15.10 7.81 21.49
CA GLU A 400 15.22 8.05 22.92
C GLU A 400 14.23 7.20 23.72
N THR A 401 13.13 6.76 23.09
CA THR A 401 12.03 6.06 23.76
C THR A 401 11.89 4.59 23.36
N TRP A 402 12.46 4.19 22.23
CA TRP A 402 12.46 2.82 21.74
C TRP A 402 13.80 2.18 22.06
N GLU A 403 13.81 1.37 23.11
CA GLU A 403 15.02 0.73 23.66
C GLU A 403 15.78 -0.08 22.62
N GLY A 404 17.10 0.13 22.52
CA GLY A 404 17.97 -0.59 21.59
C GLY A 404 18.00 -0.01 20.17
N MET A 405 17.21 1.03 19.88
CA MET A 405 17.08 1.56 18.52
C MET A 405 18.35 2.28 18.07
N LYS A 406 19.07 3.00 18.95
CA LYS A 406 20.31 3.73 18.60
C LYS A 406 21.48 2.81 18.32
N GLU A 407 21.51 1.68 19.00
CA GLU A 407 22.54 0.65 18.88
C GLU A 407 22.36 -0.16 17.60
N ARG A 408 21.09 -0.37 17.19
CA ARG A 408 20.74 -1.24 16.06
C ARG A 408 20.53 -0.47 14.76
N CYS A 409 20.01 0.75 14.84
CA CYS A 409 19.70 1.57 13.67
C CYS A 409 20.49 2.88 13.68
N PRO A 410 21.32 3.12 12.65
CA PRO A 410 22.03 4.38 12.51
C PRO A 410 21.06 5.52 12.30
N HIS A 411 21.53 6.74 12.57
CA HIS A 411 20.79 7.92 12.16
C HIS A 411 20.55 7.89 10.64
N PRO A 412 19.36 8.24 10.14
CA PRO A 412 19.07 8.14 8.69
C PRO A 412 19.99 8.97 7.79
N LYS A 413 20.71 9.95 8.33
CA LYS A 413 21.75 10.69 7.59
C LYS A 413 23.00 9.84 7.31
N ASP A 414 23.27 8.86 8.15
CA ASP A 414 24.50 8.07 8.16
C ASP A 414 24.24 6.64 7.67
N ILE A 415 22.98 6.28 7.37
CA ILE A 415 22.58 4.91 7.06
C ILE A 415 23.22 4.35 5.78
N LEU A 416 23.57 5.21 4.82
CA LEU A 416 24.25 4.78 3.61
C LEU A 416 25.70 4.36 3.87
N ASP A 417 26.31 4.87 4.95
CA ASP A 417 27.70 4.59 5.33
C ASP A 417 27.80 3.58 6.47
N PHE A 418 26.64 3.14 6.99
CA PHE A 418 26.57 2.23 8.12
C PHE A 418 27.09 0.84 7.78
N LYS A 419 27.94 0.33 8.66
CA LYS A 419 28.35 -1.07 8.72
C LYS A 419 27.90 -1.61 10.06
N LYS A 420 27.08 -2.67 10.04
CA LYS A 420 26.66 -3.34 11.28
C LYS A 420 27.91 -3.86 12.00
N PRO A 421 28.11 -3.55 13.30
CA PRO A 421 29.19 -4.15 14.08
C PRO A 421 29.09 -5.67 14.01
N SER A 422 30.23 -6.36 13.93
CA SER A 422 30.20 -7.82 13.98
C SER A 422 29.75 -8.27 15.36
N VAL A 423 29.19 -9.49 15.47
CA VAL A 423 28.80 -10.06 16.78
C VAL A 423 30.01 -10.18 17.72
N SER A 424 31.24 -10.22 17.18
CA SER A 424 32.48 -10.18 17.97
C SER A 424 32.87 -8.79 18.49
N ASP A 425 32.23 -7.72 18.01
CA ASP A 425 32.51 -6.33 18.43
C ASP A 425 31.59 -5.85 19.58
N ILE A 426 30.60 -6.65 19.98
CA ILE A 426 29.63 -6.40 21.07
C ILE A 426 29.88 -7.41 22.18
#